data_AF-A0A1G1WM97-F1
#
_entry.id   AF-A0A1G1WM97-F1
#
_cell.length_a   1.000
_cell.length_b   1.000
_cell.length_c   1.000
_cell.angle_alpha   90.00
_cell.angle_beta   90.00
_cell.angle_gamma   90.00
#
_symmetry.space_group_name_H-M   'P 1'
#
loop_
_entity.id
_entity.type
_entity.pdbx_description
1 polymer ?
#
loop_
_entity_poly.entity_id
_entity_poly.type
_entity_poly.pdbx_seq_one_letter_code
_entity_poly.pdbx_strand_id
1 'polypeptide(L)' 'MPLTLEELIEIARKHKMTPEERREQAISFAYGNLSLSSPNITREMVEEAYEEIHGPKQKAQ' A
#
# COMPACT_ATOMS: atom_id res chain seq x y z
N MET A 1 -17.99 -16.35 21.20
CA MET A 1 -18.83 -15.28 20.61
C MET A 1 -17.94 -14.50 19.64
N PRO A 2 -18.40 -14.18 18.43
CA PRO A 2 -17.62 -13.33 17.52
C PRO A 2 -17.50 -11.91 18.09
N LEU A 3 -16.43 -11.22 17.74
CA LEU A 3 -16.24 -9.81 18.09
C LEU A 3 -17.31 -8.95 17.41
N THR A 4 -17.69 -7.87 18.08
CA THR A 4 -18.56 -6.82 17.54
C THR A 4 -17.83 -5.96 16.51
N LEU A 5 -18.58 -5.21 15.70
CA LEU A 5 -18.00 -4.29 14.72
C LEU A 5 -17.15 -3.21 15.42
N GLU A 6 -17.64 -2.70 16.54
CA GLU A 6 -16.97 -1.68 17.35
C GLU A 6 -15.62 -2.19 17.87
N GLU A 7 -15.57 -3.43 18.35
CA GLU A 7 -14.32 -4.06 18.81
C GLU A 7 -13.32 -4.23 17.65
N LEU A 8 -13.78 -4.65 16.48
CA LEU A 8 -12.92 -4.79 15.29
C LEU A 8 -12.34 -3.45 14.84
N ILE A 9 -13.16 -2.38 14.86
CA ILE A 9 -12.71 -1.02 14.52
C ILE A 9 -11.65 -0.54 15.53
N GLU A 10 -11.85 -0.77 16.83
CA GLU A 10 -10.87 -0.37 17.86
C GLU A 10 -9.55 -1.13 17.73
N ILE A 11 -9.58 -2.40 17.33
CA ILE A 11 -8.37 -3.18 17.04
C ILE A 11 -7.64 -2.57 15.84
N ALA A 12 -8.35 -2.36 14.72
CA ALA A 12 -7.76 -1.80 13.51
C ALA A 12 -7.14 -0.41 13.73
N ARG A 13 -7.79 0.45 14.53
CA ARG A 13 -7.28 1.80 14.83
C ARG A 13 -5.94 1.78 15.57
N LYS A 14 -5.69 0.76 16.39
CA LYS A 14 -4.47 0.63 17.20
C LYS A 14 -3.36 -0.11 16.47
N HIS A 15 -3.66 -0.76 15.35
CA HIS A 15 -2.67 -1.48 14.55
C HIS A 15 -1.63 -0.53 14.01
N LYS A 16 -0.35 -0.80 14.29
CA LYS A 16 0.78 -0.09 13.69
C LYS A 16 1.30 -0.92 12.54
N MET A 17 1.05 -0.47 11.32
CA MET A 17 1.50 -1.17 10.12
C MET A 17 3.01 -1.40 10.15
N THR A 18 3.43 -2.62 9.80
CA THR A 18 4.85 -2.89 9.52
C THR A 18 5.29 -2.15 8.25
N PRO A 19 6.60 -1.99 7.99
CA PRO A 19 7.08 -1.41 6.75
C PRO A 19 6.53 -2.11 5.49
N GLU A 20 6.41 -3.44 5.53
CA GLU A 20 5.89 -4.27 4.46
C GLU A 20 4.38 -4.07 4.27
N GLU A 21 3.60 -4.05 5.36
CA GLU A 21 2.16 -3.76 5.30
C GLU A 21 1.91 -2.35 4.75
N ARG A 22 2.73 -1.37 5.15
CA ARG A 22 2.61 0.00 4.65
C ARG A 22 2.93 0.09 3.16
N ARG A 23 3.97 -0.63 2.70
CA ARG A 23 4.30 -0.77 1.28
C ARG A 23 3.12 -1.35 0.50
N GLU A 24 2.61 -2.50 0.91
CA GLU A 24 1.49 -3.17 0.23
C GLU A 24 0.22 -2.33 0.22
N GLN A 25 -0.07 -1.60 1.31
CA GLN A 25 -1.21 -0.70 1.39
C GLN A 25 -1.07 0.47 0.40
N ALA A 26 0.12 1.07 0.29
CA ALA A 26 0.37 2.17 -0.63
C ALA A 26 0.22 1.74 -2.10
N ILE A 27 0.83 0.61 -2.46
CA ILE A 27 0.71 0.02 -3.82
C ILE A 27 -0.75 -0.28 -4.13
N SER A 28 -1.45 -0.96 -3.22
CA SER A 28 -2.85 -1.34 -3.43
C SER A 28 -3.77 -0.12 -3.56
N PHE A 29 -3.53 0.93 -2.77
CA PHE A 29 -4.28 2.18 -2.86
C PHE A 29 -4.04 2.88 -4.21
N ALA A 30 -2.78 3.03 -4.64
CA ALA A 30 -2.44 3.69 -5.89
C ALA A 30 -2.99 2.91 -7.10
N TYR A 31 -2.77 1.59 -7.16
CA TYR A 31 -3.28 0.74 -8.23
C TYR A 31 -4.82 0.73 -8.26
N GLY A 32 -5.48 0.65 -7.10
CA GLY A 32 -6.94 0.68 -7.02
C GLY A 32 -7.55 1.96 -7.59
N ASN A 33 -6.90 3.12 -7.41
CA ASN A 33 -7.36 4.38 -8.01
C ASN A 33 -7.00 4.47 -9.50
N LEU A 34 -5.79 4.06 -9.88
CA LEU A 34 -5.30 4.19 -11.25
C LEU A 34 -6.01 3.24 -12.22
N SER A 35 -6.32 2.01 -11.80
CA SER A 35 -7.04 1.05 -12.63
C SER A 35 -8.42 1.53 -13.09
N LEU A 36 -9.04 2.48 -12.37
CA LEU A 36 -10.32 3.10 -12.74
C LEU A 36 -10.19 4.14 -13.86
N SER A 37 -9.02 4.74 -14.04
CA SER A 37 -8.80 5.89 -14.93
C SER A 37 -7.76 5.64 -16.02
N SER A 38 -6.86 4.68 -15.80
CA SER A 38 -5.70 4.36 -16.63
C SER A 38 -5.62 2.85 -16.83
N PRO A 39 -6.39 2.27 -17.77
CA PRO A 39 -6.53 0.81 -17.91
C PRO A 39 -5.23 0.08 -18.31
N ASN A 40 -4.22 0.82 -18.78
CA ASN A 40 -2.92 0.26 -19.16
C ASN A 40 -1.93 0.20 -17.99
N ILE A 41 -2.25 0.79 -16.84
CA ILE A 41 -1.39 0.69 -15.65
C ILE A 41 -1.58 -0.67 -15.01
N THR A 42 -0.46 -1.37 -14.80
CA THR A 42 -0.44 -2.64 -14.07
C THR A 42 -0.01 -2.43 -12.63
N ARG A 43 -0.20 -3.46 -11.79
CA ARG A 43 0.24 -3.41 -10.39
C ARG A 43 1.77 -3.32 -10.31
N GLU A 44 2.46 -4.05 -11.17
CA GLU A 44 3.93 -4.11 -11.24
C GLU A 44 4.51 -2.71 -11.53
N MET A 45 3.90 -1.93 -12.43
CA MET A 45 4.32 -0.56 -12.70
C MET A 45 4.22 0.35 -11.46
N VAL A 46 3.19 0.14 -10.63
CA VAL A 46 3.01 0.89 -9.37
C VAL A 46 4.02 0.43 -8.31
N GLU A 47 4.34 -0.86 -8.27
CA GLU A 47 5.38 -1.42 -7.41
C GLU A 47 6.76 -0.84 -7.75
N GLU A 48 7.14 -0.82 -9.03
CA GLU A 48 8.39 -0.22 -9.50
C GLU A 48 8.47 1.27 -9.14
N ALA A 49 7.39 2.02 -9.36
CA ALA A 49 7.33 3.44 -8.97
C ALA A 49 7.47 3.64 -7.46
N TYR A 50 6.88 2.76 -6.63
CA TYR A 50 7.06 2.82 -5.18
C TYR A 50 8.53 2.61 -4.79
N GLU A 51 9.20 1.62 -5.38
CA GLU A 51 10.62 1.36 -5.13
C GLU A 51 11.52 2.51 -5.62
N GLU A 52 11.20 3.17 -6.72
CA GLU A 52 11.98 4.32 -7.19
C GLU A 52 11.92 5.50 -6.21
N ILE A 53 10.75 5.75 -5.63
CA ILE A 53 10.53 6.90 -4.73
C ILE A 53 11.01 6.59 -3.30
N HIS A 54 10.87 5.35 -2.83
CA HIS A 54 11.07 4.97 -1.42
C HIS A 54 12.21 3.98 -1.18
N GLY A 55 12.68 3.33 -2.24
CA GLY A 55 13.85 2.45 -2.18
C GLY A 55 15.15 3.24 -1.94
N PRO A 56 16.25 2.51 -1.70
CA PRO A 56 17.55 3.13 -1.50
C PRO A 56 17.96 3.92 -2.75
N LYS A 57 18.21 5.22 -2.60
CA LYS A 57 18.68 6.08 -3.69
C LYS A 57 19.94 5.46 -4.29
N GLN A 58 19.90 5.11 -5.57
CA GLN A 58 21.11 4.72 -6.29
C GLN A 58 22.11 5.89 -6.21
N LYS A 59 23.32 5.61 -5.72
CA LYS A 59 24.40 6.59 -5.76
C LYS A 59 24.69 6.87 -7.24
N ALA A 60 24.56 8.14 -7.64
CA ALA A 60 25.05 8.59 -8.94
C ALA A 60 26.53 8.18 -9.05
N GLN A 61 26.83 7.40 -10.08
CA GLN A 61 28.18 6.92 -10.39
C GLN A 61 29.00 8.01 -11.06
#